data_AF-A0A0F9AL01-F1
#
_entry.id   AF-A0A0F9AL01-F1
#
_cell.length_a   1.000
_cell.length_b   1.000
_cell.length_c   1.000
_cell.angle_alpha   90.00
_cell.angle_beta   90.00
_cell.angle_gamma   90.00
#
_symmetry.space_group_name_H-M   'P 1'
#
loop_
_entity.id
_entity.type
_entity.pdbx_description
1 polymer ?
#
loop_
_entity_poly.entity_id
_entity_poly.type
_entity_poly.pdbx_seq_one_letter_code
_entity_poly.pdbx_strand_id
1 'polypeptide(L)'
;LTFNGIDPTEPDGAPEVGTSGVPLYCIDSLFALTKDIPIDKISVALVVEPFTSAPVCSMYFNMAKMRGYDLSQLIGTTQNDILTMTVGYIPYKNSPPNHILRLACDFIEWTVAQKNVPKWHPINFTGYNYREGGIDAVQELGFVFASASSHIENLMERGWKADDFVGRLAFHLAAHKDFFEEIAKFRAARRIWYKLMKDKYEVKDPRNLIFRFHVQTAGSSLTAQSPKINIVRTAIQALEANLGGCQSLHTNSYDEAICLPSEEAALIALRTQQVISDETRIHNTIDPLAGSYFIEWLTDEIEDRVWKYIDKIQKVGSIDKALSTGFLYKEMRDAFHKRRMKIESGDEIMLGVNKYPIPYDTVTDVFRTNKKALDIEVQRIEKLKARRDNAKLEKILDKLRNVCEKEENVMPTIMEATKEGATVGEVCNIYREIWGTWDPPLAI
;
A
#
# COMPACT_ATOMS: atom_id res chain seq x y z
N LEU A 1 -12.06 9.39 1.18
CA LEU A 1 -13.31 8.81 1.76
C LEU A 1 -13.40 7.28 1.78
N THR A 2 -13.28 6.56 0.66
CA THR A 2 -13.30 5.07 0.72
C THR A 2 -12.24 4.55 1.69
N PHE A 3 -11.03 5.10 1.70
CA PHE A 3 -9.97 4.74 2.65
C PHE A 3 -10.31 5.06 4.11
N ASN A 4 -11.08 6.13 4.32
CA ASN A 4 -11.56 6.51 5.64
C ASN A 4 -12.74 5.63 6.08
N GLY A 5 -13.35 4.81 5.22
CA GLY A 5 -14.55 4.06 5.58
C GLY A 5 -15.71 4.97 5.98
N ILE A 6 -15.96 6.00 5.17
CA ILE A 6 -17.07 6.95 5.31
C ILE A 6 -17.88 6.88 4.02
N ASP A 7 -19.18 6.59 4.13
CA ASP A 7 -20.06 6.56 2.97
C ASP A 7 -20.34 7.97 2.43
N PRO A 8 -20.59 8.13 1.12
CA PRO A 8 -20.87 9.43 0.51
C PRO A 8 -22.18 10.06 0.99
N THR A 9 -23.06 9.28 1.62
CA THR A 9 -24.32 9.75 2.20
C THR A 9 -24.16 10.33 3.61
N GLU A 10 -22.97 10.21 4.22
CA GLU A 10 -22.69 10.78 5.54
C GLU A 10 -22.33 12.27 5.43
N PRO A 11 -22.51 13.07 6.51
CA PRO A 11 -22.26 14.52 6.49
C PRO A 11 -20.87 14.92 6.00
N ASP A 12 -19.84 14.14 6.35
CA ASP A 12 -18.45 14.38 5.96
C ASP A 12 -18.09 13.72 4.61
N GLY A 13 -19.04 13.02 3.97
CA GLY A 13 -18.81 12.10 2.84
C GLY A 13 -18.97 12.70 1.44
N ALA A 14 -19.44 13.93 1.29
CA ALA A 14 -19.68 14.52 -0.04
C ALA A 14 -18.44 15.10 -0.76
N PRO A 15 -17.52 15.85 -0.11
CA PRO A 15 -16.56 16.69 -0.82
C PRO A 15 -15.47 15.97 -1.63
N GLU A 16 -15.15 14.71 -1.32
CA GLU A 16 -13.98 14.01 -1.89
C GLU A 16 -14.34 12.79 -2.75
N VAL A 17 -15.62 12.61 -3.10
CA VAL A 17 -16.02 11.41 -3.85
C VAL A 17 -15.44 11.43 -5.25
N GLY A 18 -14.59 10.44 -5.55
CA GLY A 18 -13.99 10.26 -6.88
C GLY A 18 -12.88 11.25 -7.23
N THR A 19 -12.30 11.96 -6.24
CA THR A 19 -11.25 12.97 -6.49
C THR A 19 -9.85 12.37 -6.60
N SER A 20 -9.52 11.39 -5.75
CA SER A 20 -8.17 10.80 -5.67
C SER A 20 -8.12 9.33 -6.08
N GLY A 21 -9.22 8.79 -6.62
CA GLY A 21 -9.32 7.38 -7.01
C GLY A 21 -10.76 6.94 -7.22
N VAL A 22 -10.94 5.65 -7.53
CA VAL A 22 -12.26 5.08 -7.74
C VAL A 22 -13.03 4.95 -6.41
N PRO A 23 -14.27 5.44 -6.31
CA PRO A 23 -15.09 5.25 -5.13
C PRO A 23 -15.62 3.81 -5.03
N LEU A 24 -15.35 3.13 -3.92
CA LEU A 24 -15.77 1.74 -3.67
C LEU A 24 -16.49 1.61 -2.32
N TYR A 25 -17.74 2.06 -2.24
CA TYR A 25 -18.50 2.10 -0.98
C TYR A 25 -19.41 0.90 -0.76
N CYS A 26 -19.77 0.18 -1.82
CA CYS A 26 -20.68 -0.97 -1.73
C CYS A 26 -20.38 -2.00 -2.82
N ILE A 27 -20.97 -3.19 -2.69
CA ILE A 27 -20.71 -4.31 -3.61
C ILE A 27 -21.05 -3.98 -5.07
N ASP A 28 -22.05 -3.13 -5.32
CA ASP A 28 -22.41 -2.67 -6.66
C ASP A 28 -21.28 -1.87 -7.32
N SER A 29 -20.47 -1.14 -6.54
CA SER A 29 -19.32 -0.41 -7.06
C SER A 29 -18.25 -1.37 -7.58
N LEU A 30 -18.08 -2.52 -6.92
CA LEU A 30 -17.16 -3.58 -7.38
C LEU A 30 -17.71 -4.28 -8.62
N PHE A 31 -19.02 -4.50 -8.72
CA PHE A 31 -19.64 -4.99 -9.96
C PHE A 31 -19.42 -4.04 -11.13
N ALA A 32 -19.58 -2.74 -10.91
CA ALA A 32 -19.36 -1.72 -11.94
C ALA A 32 -17.88 -1.64 -12.36
N LEU A 33 -16.95 -1.61 -11.39
CA LEU A 33 -15.51 -1.57 -11.62
C LEU A 33 -15.04 -2.72 -12.52
N THR A 34 -15.60 -3.91 -12.32
CA THR A 34 -15.11 -5.15 -12.93
C THR A 34 -15.99 -5.67 -14.08
N LYS A 35 -16.92 -4.86 -14.60
CA LYS A 35 -18.02 -5.31 -15.48
C LYS A 35 -17.57 -6.15 -16.68
N ASP A 36 -16.43 -5.83 -17.27
CA ASP A 36 -15.91 -6.52 -18.46
C ASP A 36 -14.44 -6.94 -18.29
N ILE A 37 -14.00 -7.09 -17.03
CA ILE A 37 -12.63 -7.44 -16.68
C ILE A 37 -12.55 -8.95 -16.36
N PRO A 38 -11.65 -9.71 -17.00
CA PRO A 38 -11.48 -11.15 -16.73
C PRO A 38 -10.69 -11.36 -15.44
N ILE A 39 -11.33 -11.11 -14.29
CA ILE A 39 -10.72 -11.14 -12.96
C ILE A 39 -10.16 -12.50 -12.55
N ASP A 40 -10.52 -13.58 -13.26
CA ASP A 40 -9.98 -14.93 -13.11
C ASP A 40 -8.65 -15.14 -13.86
N LYS A 41 -8.32 -14.24 -14.80
CA LYS A 41 -7.13 -14.35 -15.68
C LYS A 41 -6.07 -13.31 -15.39
N ILE A 42 -6.37 -12.30 -14.59
CA ILE A 42 -5.45 -11.23 -14.23
C ILE A 42 -5.25 -11.16 -12.71
N SER A 43 -4.10 -10.64 -12.30
CA SER A 43 -3.88 -10.25 -10.90
C SER A 43 -4.50 -8.87 -10.66
N VAL A 44 -5.26 -8.72 -9.58
CA VAL A 44 -5.89 -7.44 -9.19
C VAL A 44 -5.26 -6.90 -7.92
N ALA A 45 -4.76 -5.67 -7.96
CA ALA A 45 -4.31 -4.96 -6.77
C ALA A 45 -5.42 -4.04 -6.24
N LEU A 46 -5.86 -4.28 -5.01
CA LEU A 46 -6.77 -3.41 -4.27
C LEU A 46 -5.96 -2.60 -3.25
N VAL A 47 -5.63 -1.36 -3.61
CA VAL A 47 -4.90 -0.45 -2.73
C VAL A 47 -5.90 0.15 -1.72
N VAL A 48 -6.01 -0.49 -0.57
CA VAL A 48 -6.85 -0.09 0.56
C VAL A 48 -6.12 -0.32 1.88
N GLU A 49 -6.41 0.52 2.86
CA GLU A 49 -5.77 0.53 4.18
C GLU A 49 -6.45 -0.43 5.16
N PRO A 50 -5.78 -0.90 6.23
CA PRO A 50 -6.31 -1.96 7.09
C PRO A 50 -7.72 -1.74 7.63
N PHE A 51 -8.06 -0.47 7.90
CA PHE A 51 -9.40 -0.09 8.37
C PHE A 51 -10.51 -0.45 7.37
N THR A 52 -10.20 -0.53 6.07
CA THR A 52 -11.14 -0.76 4.97
C THR A 52 -10.79 -1.97 4.10
N SER A 53 -9.62 -2.58 4.30
CA SER A 53 -9.18 -3.81 3.64
C SER A 53 -10.23 -4.91 3.73
N ALA A 54 -10.68 -5.21 4.95
CA ALA A 54 -11.65 -6.26 5.20
C ALA A 54 -12.99 -6.04 4.45
N PRO A 55 -13.71 -4.90 4.60
CA PRO A 55 -14.96 -4.70 3.88
C PRO A 55 -14.78 -4.61 2.36
N VAL A 56 -13.78 -3.88 1.85
CA VAL A 56 -13.60 -3.72 0.40
C VAL A 56 -13.22 -5.04 -0.28
N CYS A 57 -12.29 -5.80 0.30
CA CYS A 57 -11.91 -7.10 -0.24
C CYS A 57 -13.03 -8.13 -0.09
N SER A 58 -13.80 -8.10 1.01
CA SER A 58 -14.96 -8.99 1.18
C SER A 58 -16.04 -8.74 0.12
N MET A 59 -16.31 -7.47 -0.22
CA MET A 59 -17.19 -7.13 -1.34
C MET A 59 -16.66 -7.67 -2.67
N TYR A 60 -15.35 -7.53 -2.93
CA TYR A 60 -14.72 -8.09 -4.13
C TYR A 60 -14.83 -9.62 -4.20
N PHE A 61 -14.54 -10.32 -3.11
CA PHE A 61 -14.65 -11.78 -3.04
C PHE A 61 -16.10 -12.26 -3.17
N ASN A 62 -17.05 -11.60 -2.52
CA ASN A 62 -18.48 -11.92 -2.66
C ASN A 62 -18.98 -11.66 -4.08
N MET A 63 -18.58 -10.55 -4.71
CA MET A 63 -18.87 -10.27 -6.11
C MET A 63 -18.31 -11.38 -7.02
N ALA A 64 -17.06 -11.81 -6.80
CA ALA A 64 -16.46 -12.90 -7.56
C ALA A 64 -17.23 -14.22 -7.39
N LYS A 65 -17.62 -14.58 -6.15
CA LYS A 65 -18.48 -15.75 -5.87
C LYS A 65 -19.83 -15.66 -6.55
N MET A 66 -20.47 -14.49 -6.54
CA MET A 66 -21.76 -14.25 -7.20
C MET A 66 -21.65 -14.39 -8.73
N ARG A 67 -20.48 -14.13 -9.31
CA ARG A 67 -20.16 -14.39 -10.72
C ARG A 67 -19.75 -15.85 -11.01
N GLY A 68 -19.74 -16.71 -9.99
CA GLY A 68 -19.40 -18.13 -10.12
C GLY A 68 -17.91 -18.45 -10.09
N TYR A 69 -17.05 -17.49 -9.72
CA TYR A 69 -15.61 -17.75 -9.60
C TYR A 69 -15.26 -18.46 -8.29
N ASP A 70 -14.26 -19.34 -8.35
CA ASP A 70 -13.65 -19.95 -7.18
C ASP A 70 -12.60 -19.01 -6.58
N LEU A 71 -12.78 -18.65 -5.29
CA LEU A 71 -11.83 -17.80 -4.56
C LEU A 71 -10.43 -18.41 -4.50
N SER A 72 -10.31 -19.75 -4.56
CA SER A 72 -9.00 -20.41 -4.54
C SER A 72 -8.13 -20.10 -5.76
N GLN A 73 -8.76 -19.62 -6.84
CA GLN A 73 -8.10 -19.27 -8.09
C GLN A 73 -7.78 -17.78 -8.23
N LEU A 74 -8.39 -16.91 -7.41
CA LEU A 74 -8.18 -15.48 -7.52
C LEU A 74 -6.75 -15.09 -7.13
N ILE A 75 -6.12 -14.31 -7.98
CA ILE A 75 -4.78 -13.76 -7.78
C ILE A 75 -4.93 -12.26 -7.58
N GLY A 76 -4.24 -11.71 -6.60
CA GLY A 76 -4.26 -10.29 -6.34
C GLY A 76 -3.54 -9.91 -5.07
N THR A 77 -3.57 -8.63 -4.77
CA THR A 77 -2.84 -8.03 -3.66
C THR A 77 -3.68 -6.98 -2.96
N THR A 78 -3.66 -6.95 -1.64
CA THR A 78 -4.20 -5.84 -0.83
C THR A 78 -3.04 -5.11 -0.17
N GLN A 79 -3.11 -3.78 -0.07
CA GLN A 79 -2.07 -3.02 0.63
C GLN A 79 -2.04 -3.35 2.13
N ASN A 80 -3.12 -3.06 2.87
CA ASN A 80 -3.31 -3.53 4.24
C ASN A 80 -2.14 -3.25 5.22
N ASP A 81 -1.32 -2.23 4.96
CA ASP A 81 -0.18 -1.87 5.81
C ASP A 81 -0.57 -0.77 6.79
N ILE A 82 -0.34 -1.00 8.08
CA ILE A 82 -0.60 -0.03 9.14
C ILE A 82 0.26 1.23 9.02
N LEU A 83 1.43 1.15 8.38
CA LEU A 83 2.36 2.27 8.34
C LEU A 83 1.97 3.40 7.38
N THR A 84 0.95 3.23 6.55
CA THR A 84 0.36 4.35 5.80
C THR A 84 -0.20 5.44 6.72
N MET A 85 -0.46 5.11 7.98
CA MET A 85 -0.86 6.06 9.02
C MET A 85 0.25 7.04 9.43
N THR A 86 1.49 6.90 8.94
CA THR A 86 2.63 7.76 9.30
C THR A 86 2.76 9.03 8.45
N VAL A 87 2.44 8.96 7.15
CA VAL A 87 2.57 10.06 6.18
C VAL A 87 1.76 9.78 4.92
N GLY A 88 1.34 10.83 4.23
CA GLY A 88 0.52 10.76 3.02
C GLY A 88 -0.96 10.52 3.31
N TYR A 89 -1.29 9.79 4.38
CA TYR A 89 -2.64 9.56 4.85
C TYR A 89 -2.70 9.56 6.37
N ILE A 90 -2.94 10.72 6.97
CA ILE A 90 -3.29 10.79 8.41
C ILE A 90 -4.76 10.36 8.50
N PRO A 91 -5.07 9.20 9.08
CA PRO A 91 -6.40 8.61 8.93
C PRO A 91 -7.47 9.44 9.65
N TYR A 92 -8.50 9.86 8.92
CA TYR A 92 -9.58 10.64 9.53
C TYR A 92 -10.55 9.71 10.26
N LYS A 93 -10.77 9.97 11.57
CA LYS A 93 -11.65 9.17 12.46
C LYS A 93 -11.35 7.66 12.39
N ASN A 94 -10.08 7.29 12.36
CA ASN A 94 -9.64 5.89 12.37
C ASN A 94 -9.54 5.36 13.80
N SER A 95 -9.44 4.04 14.00
CA SER A 95 -9.30 3.43 15.33
C SER A 95 -7.84 3.40 15.81
N PRO A 96 -7.59 3.18 17.11
CA PRO A 96 -6.23 3.12 17.67
C PRO A 96 -5.32 2.08 16.99
N PRO A 97 -3.99 2.33 16.90
CA PRO A 97 -3.06 1.50 16.12
C PRO A 97 -3.08 0.00 16.44
N ASN A 98 -3.28 -0.39 17.69
CA ASN A 98 -3.38 -1.81 18.08
C ASN A 98 -4.57 -2.51 17.41
N HIS A 99 -5.73 -1.85 17.30
CA HIS A 99 -6.90 -2.39 16.61
C HIS A 99 -6.71 -2.41 15.09
N ILE A 100 -5.98 -1.45 14.53
CA ILE A 100 -5.64 -1.44 13.10
C ILE A 100 -4.69 -2.58 12.74
N LEU A 101 -3.66 -2.82 13.56
CA LEU A 101 -2.76 -3.97 13.41
C LEU A 101 -3.54 -5.28 13.48
N ARG A 102 -4.48 -5.36 14.42
CA ARG A 102 -5.38 -6.50 14.56
C ARG A 102 -6.20 -6.74 13.29
N LEU A 103 -6.88 -5.72 12.75
CA LEU A 103 -7.64 -5.81 11.51
C LEU A 103 -6.79 -6.29 10.34
N ALA A 104 -5.55 -5.77 10.22
CA ALA A 104 -4.62 -6.21 9.20
C ALA A 104 -4.33 -7.71 9.32
N CYS A 105 -4.07 -8.19 10.54
CA CYS A 105 -3.79 -9.60 10.83
C CYS A 105 -5.03 -10.49 10.66
N ASP A 106 -6.23 -10.03 11.02
CA ASP A 106 -7.48 -10.77 10.79
C ASP A 106 -7.67 -11.10 9.31
N PHE A 107 -7.34 -10.15 8.43
CA PHE A 107 -7.39 -10.33 6.99
C PHE A 107 -6.34 -11.33 6.48
N ILE A 108 -5.10 -11.26 6.96
CA ILE A 108 -4.03 -12.22 6.62
C ILE A 108 -4.42 -13.63 7.08
N GLU A 109 -4.85 -13.76 8.33
CA GLU A 109 -5.28 -15.03 8.92
C GLU A 109 -6.39 -15.68 8.09
N TRP A 110 -7.46 -14.95 7.81
CA TRP A 110 -8.61 -15.49 7.10
C TRP A 110 -8.27 -15.85 5.64
N THR A 111 -7.51 -15.02 4.93
CA THR A 111 -7.21 -15.25 3.52
C THR A 111 -6.23 -16.41 3.31
N VAL A 112 -5.04 -16.34 3.91
CA VAL A 112 -3.92 -17.23 3.56
C VAL A 112 -3.68 -18.32 4.59
N ALA A 113 -3.71 -18.01 5.88
CA ALA A 113 -3.44 -19.00 6.92
C ALA A 113 -4.57 -20.06 6.99
N GLN A 114 -5.82 -19.60 6.93
CA GLN A 114 -7.02 -20.44 6.82
C GLN A 114 -7.31 -20.91 5.38
N LYS A 115 -6.52 -20.47 4.38
CA LYS A 115 -6.61 -20.88 2.97
C LYS A 115 -7.97 -20.60 2.31
N ASN A 116 -8.68 -19.55 2.70
CA ASN A 116 -9.91 -19.13 2.01
C ASN A 116 -9.62 -18.50 0.62
N VAL A 117 -8.49 -17.79 0.49
CA VAL A 117 -8.03 -17.17 -0.77
C VAL A 117 -6.51 -17.37 -0.91
N PRO A 118 -6.01 -18.62 -1.02
CA PRO A 118 -4.60 -18.98 -0.82
C PRO A 118 -3.62 -18.43 -1.88
N LYS A 119 -4.12 -17.84 -2.97
CA LYS A 119 -3.31 -17.18 -4.02
C LYS A 119 -3.25 -15.65 -3.86
N TRP A 120 -3.98 -15.10 -2.88
CA TRP A 120 -3.98 -13.67 -2.59
C TRP A 120 -2.73 -13.27 -1.79
N HIS A 121 -2.25 -12.06 -2.03
CA HIS A 121 -1.25 -11.37 -1.22
C HIS A 121 -1.97 -10.41 -0.28
N PRO A 122 -2.26 -10.80 0.98
CA PRO A 122 -3.19 -10.05 1.84
C PRO A 122 -2.61 -8.77 2.42
N ILE A 123 -1.31 -8.55 2.24
CA ILE A 123 -0.63 -7.36 2.68
C ILE A 123 0.55 -7.08 1.77
N ASN A 124 0.78 -5.79 1.55
CA ASN A 124 1.91 -5.25 0.83
C ASN A 124 2.54 -4.17 1.71
N PHE A 125 3.61 -4.51 2.43
CA PHE A 125 4.29 -3.56 3.32
C PHE A 125 4.92 -2.44 2.49
N THR A 126 4.39 -1.23 2.63
CA THR A 126 4.58 -0.16 1.65
C THR A 126 5.56 0.89 2.14
N GLY A 127 6.84 0.61 1.87
CA GLY A 127 7.98 1.53 1.94
C GLY A 127 7.78 2.83 1.19
N TYR A 128 7.08 2.76 0.05
CA TYR A 128 6.91 3.86 -0.89
C TYR A 128 6.33 5.13 -0.23
N ASN A 129 5.19 5.04 0.46
CA ASN A 129 4.49 6.22 0.98
C ASN A 129 5.36 7.07 1.90
N TYR A 130 6.13 6.43 2.79
CA TYR A 130 6.99 7.17 3.71
C TYR A 130 8.36 7.54 3.15
N ARG A 131 8.89 6.78 2.18
CA ARG A 131 10.03 7.24 1.38
C ARG A 131 9.71 8.54 0.64
N GLU A 132 8.49 8.66 0.10
CA GLU A 132 7.99 9.89 -0.52
C GLU A 132 7.89 11.06 0.47
N GLY A 133 7.59 10.77 1.73
CA GLY A 133 7.62 11.73 2.84
C GLY A 133 9.02 12.23 3.25
N GLY A 134 10.09 11.66 2.69
CA GLY A 134 11.46 12.18 2.78
C GLY A 134 12.45 11.36 3.61
N ILE A 135 12.05 10.20 4.16
CA ILE A 135 13.00 9.33 4.87
C ILE A 135 14.03 8.71 3.92
N ASP A 136 15.18 8.30 4.47
CA ASP A 136 16.24 7.68 3.67
C ASP A 136 15.97 6.19 3.32
N ALA A 137 16.79 5.58 2.46
CA ALA A 137 16.64 4.17 2.04
C ALA A 137 16.77 3.18 3.21
N VAL A 138 17.58 3.52 4.22
CA VAL A 138 17.76 2.70 5.42
C VAL A 138 16.51 2.76 6.30
N GLN A 139 15.98 3.97 6.49
CA GLN A 139 14.75 4.17 7.25
C GLN A 139 13.56 3.48 6.59
N GLU A 140 13.46 3.53 5.25
CA GLU A 140 12.44 2.80 4.48
C GLU A 140 12.45 1.31 4.80
N LEU A 141 13.59 0.63 4.61
CA LEU A 141 13.68 -0.80 4.91
C LEU A 141 13.46 -1.12 6.38
N GLY A 142 13.99 -0.29 7.29
CA GLY A 142 13.81 -0.50 8.71
C GLY A 142 12.34 -0.40 9.16
N PHE A 143 11.58 0.55 8.62
CA PHE A 143 10.14 0.68 8.86
C PHE A 143 9.38 -0.52 8.30
N VAL A 144 9.65 -0.88 7.04
CA VAL A 144 9.05 -2.04 6.37
C VAL A 144 9.24 -3.32 7.19
N PHE A 145 10.48 -3.64 7.59
CA PHE A 145 10.77 -4.88 8.30
C PHE A 145 10.29 -4.88 9.74
N ALA A 146 10.23 -3.71 10.41
CA ALA A 146 9.61 -3.59 11.73
C ALA A 146 8.10 -3.81 11.68
N SER A 147 7.41 -3.25 10.66
CA SER A 147 5.99 -3.52 10.41
C SER A 147 5.75 -5.01 10.14
N ALA A 148 6.52 -5.59 9.23
CA ALA A 148 6.41 -7.02 8.89
C ALA A 148 6.63 -7.92 10.11
N SER A 149 7.65 -7.62 10.93
CA SER A 149 7.93 -8.36 12.17
C SER A 149 6.74 -8.33 13.13
N SER A 150 6.11 -7.16 13.31
CA SER A 150 4.96 -7.00 14.23
C SER A 150 3.72 -7.80 13.76
N HIS A 151 3.48 -7.88 12.44
CA HIS A 151 2.38 -8.68 11.89
C HIS A 151 2.65 -10.18 12.03
N ILE A 152 3.88 -10.61 11.79
CA ILE A 152 4.29 -12.02 11.96
C ILE A 152 4.13 -12.44 13.41
N GLU A 153 4.64 -11.63 14.34
CA GLU A 153 4.55 -11.88 15.78
C GLU A 153 3.10 -11.93 16.26
N ASN A 154 2.23 -11.01 15.81
CA ASN A 154 0.81 -11.04 16.14
C ASN A 154 0.12 -12.34 15.68
N LEU A 155 0.40 -12.79 14.45
CA LEU A 155 -0.19 -14.04 13.94
C LEU A 155 0.36 -15.29 14.64
N MET A 156 1.64 -15.27 15.04
CA MET A 156 2.24 -16.35 15.83
C MET A 156 1.66 -16.42 17.25
N GLU A 157 1.37 -15.28 17.89
CA GLU A 157 0.67 -15.21 19.17
C GLU A 157 -0.75 -15.83 19.10
N ARG A 158 -1.39 -15.77 17.92
CA ARG A 158 -2.68 -16.43 17.64
C ARG A 158 -2.56 -17.94 17.36
N GLY A 159 -1.35 -18.49 17.36
CA GLY A 159 -1.09 -19.92 17.18
C GLY A 159 -0.74 -20.37 15.76
N TRP A 160 -0.58 -19.44 14.81
CA TRP A 160 -0.13 -19.77 13.45
C TRP A 160 1.39 -19.92 13.38
N LYS A 161 1.89 -20.79 12.50
CA LYS A 161 3.32 -20.84 12.18
C LYS A 161 3.61 -19.82 11.09
N ALA A 162 4.81 -19.24 11.10
CA ALA A 162 5.22 -18.31 10.04
C ALA A 162 5.05 -18.92 8.64
N ASP A 163 5.40 -20.21 8.46
CA ASP A 163 5.22 -20.95 7.21
C ASP A 163 3.78 -20.98 6.67
N ASP A 164 2.76 -20.77 7.52
CA ASP A 164 1.36 -20.80 7.11
C ASP A 164 0.96 -19.55 6.29
N PHE A 165 1.70 -18.44 6.40
CA PHE A 165 1.30 -17.17 5.81
C PHE A 165 2.43 -16.33 5.19
N VAL A 166 3.69 -16.43 5.64
CA VAL A 166 4.78 -15.53 5.17
C VAL A 166 5.08 -15.67 3.68
N GLY A 167 4.78 -16.84 3.10
CA GLY A 167 4.85 -17.10 1.66
C GLY A 167 3.93 -16.25 0.80
N ARG A 168 3.00 -15.50 1.40
CA ARG A 168 2.09 -14.59 0.70
C ARG A 168 2.26 -13.12 1.06
N LEU A 169 3.13 -12.80 2.01
CA LEU A 169 3.49 -11.41 2.26
C LEU A 169 4.22 -10.84 1.05
N ALA A 170 3.93 -9.58 0.73
CA ALA A 170 4.54 -8.80 -0.34
C ALA A 170 5.03 -7.45 0.21
N PHE A 171 5.87 -6.78 -0.57
CA PHE A 171 6.50 -5.53 -0.21
C PHE A 171 6.39 -4.51 -1.35
N HIS A 172 6.34 -3.23 -1.02
CA HIS A 172 6.29 -2.15 -2.00
C HIS A 172 7.31 -1.08 -1.62
N LEU A 173 8.37 -0.98 -2.41
CA LEU A 173 9.49 -0.07 -2.16
C LEU A 173 9.53 1.05 -3.21
N ALA A 174 10.08 2.21 -2.88
CA ALA A 174 10.30 3.25 -3.86
C ALA A 174 11.54 2.97 -4.73
N ALA A 175 11.58 3.54 -5.94
CA ALA A 175 12.80 3.78 -6.72
C ALA A 175 13.03 5.30 -6.77
N HIS A 176 13.98 5.78 -5.96
CA HIS A 176 14.23 7.20 -5.73
C HIS A 176 15.32 7.77 -6.65
N LYS A 177 15.94 8.90 -6.30
CA LYS A 177 16.86 9.63 -7.18
C LYS A 177 18.28 9.03 -7.26
N ASP A 178 18.71 8.27 -6.26
CA ASP A 178 20.08 7.75 -6.20
C ASP A 178 20.14 6.34 -6.80
N PHE A 179 20.59 6.28 -8.05
CA PHE A 179 20.55 5.09 -8.88
C PHE A 179 21.22 3.86 -8.25
N PHE A 180 22.38 4.03 -7.62
CA PHE A 180 23.11 2.90 -7.06
C PHE A 180 22.65 2.56 -5.63
N GLU A 181 22.26 3.58 -4.84
CA GLU A 181 21.64 3.36 -3.53
C GLU A 181 20.39 2.47 -3.66
N GLU A 182 19.53 2.75 -4.64
CA GLU A 182 18.27 2.04 -4.82
C GLU A 182 18.50 0.58 -5.24
N ILE A 183 19.43 0.32 -6.16
CA ILE A 183 19.80 -1.05 -6.54
C ILE A 183 20.37 -1.82 -5.34
N ALA A 184 21.29 -1.22 -4.60
CA ALA A 184 21.88 -1.83 -3.41
C ALA A 184 20.83 -2.06 -2.31
N LYS A 185 19.88 -1.13 -2.12
CA LYS A 185 18.74 -1.25 -1.20
C LYS A 185 17.88 -2.48 -1.53
N PHE A 186 17.51 -2.66 -2.79
CA PHE A 186 16.70 -3.82 -3.19
C PHE A 186 17.42 -5.15 -2.94
N ARG A 187 18.74 -5.20 -3.19
CA ARG A 187 19.59 -6.38 -2.90
C ARG A 187 19.69 -6.65 -1.40
N ALA A 188 19.93 -5.61 -0.60
CA ALA A 188 20.00 -5.70 0.85
C ALA A 188 18.68 -6.17 1.46
N ALA A 189 17.54 -5.64 0.98
CA ALA A 189 16.21 -6.03 1.43
C ALA A 189 15.97 -7.55 1.34
N ARG A 190 16.38 -8.18 0.22
CA ARG A 190 16.26 -9.64 0.05
C ARG A 190 17.11 -10.42 1.05
N ARG A 191 18.35 -9.97 1.31
CA ARG A 191 19.25 -10.59 2.29
C ARG A 191 18.70 -10.49 3.72
N ILE A 192 18.21 -9.31 4.10
CA ILE A 192 17.63 -9.06 5.42
C ILE A 192 16.39 -9.92 5.62
N TRP A 193 15.47 -9.95 4.65
CA TRP A 193 14.28 -10.79 4.73
C TRP A 193 14.61 -12.27 4.88
N TYR A 194 15.55 -12.77 4.08
CA TYR A 194 15.99 -14.16 4.18
C TYR A 194 16.50 -14.50 5.59
N LYS A 195 17.36 -13.65 6.17
CA LYS A 195 17.88 -13.82 7.53
C LYS A 195 16.78 -13.72 8.59
N LEU A 196 15.87 -12.75 8.48
CA LEU A 196 14.71 -12.64 9.38
C LEU A 196 13.88 -13.94 9.36
N MET A 197 13.51 -14.41 8.17
CA MET A 197 12.63 -15.58 8.05
C MET A 197 13.32 -16.85 8.54
N LYS A 198 14.59 -17.04 8.16
CA LYS A 198 15.35 -18.24 8.50
C LYS A 198 15.79 -18.28 9.95
N ASP A 199 16.40 -17.19 10.44
CA ASP A 199 17.13 -17.20 11.70
C ASP A 199 16.24 -16.77 12.88
N LYS A 200 15.32 -15.81 12.67
CA LYS A 200 14.41 -15.33 13.73
C LYS A 200 13.09 -16.11 13.77
N TYR A 201 12.46 -16.31 12.61
CA TYR A 201 11.13 -16.96 12.54
C TYR A 201 11.18 -18.44 12.15
N GLU A 202 12.39 -18.99 11.98
CA GLU A 202 12.65 -20.41 11.74
C GLU A 202 11.84 -21.06 10.60
N VAL A 203 11.50 -20.26 9.58
CA VAL A 203 10.74 -20.69 8.40
C VAL A 203 11.45 -21.87 7.72
N LYS A 204 10.73 -22.97 7.54
CA LYS A 204 11.29 -24.24 7.04
C LYS A 204 11.12 -24.39 5.54
N ASP A 205 10.03 -23.89 4.96
CA ASP A 205 9.81 -23.98 3.52
C ASP A 205 10.70 -22.96 2.79
N PRO A 206 11.64 -23.37 1.93
CA PRO A 206 12.50 -22.43 1.20
C PRO A 206 11.72 -21.47 0.29
N ARG A 207 10.50 -21.84 -0.15
CA ARG A 207 9.64 -20.96 -0.97
C ARG A 207 9.12 -19.75 -0.17
N ASN A 208 9.04 -19.90 1.15
CA ASN A 208 8.59 -18.87 2.08
C ASN A 208 9.71 -17.90 2.48
N LEU A 209 10.96 -18.17 2.11
CA LEU A 209 12.12 -17.29 2.34
C LEU A 209 12.28 -16.19 1.28
N ILE A 210 11.48 -16.22 0.21
CA ILE A 210 11.60 -15.30 -0.93
C ILE A 210 10.97 -13.94 -0.59
N PHE A 211 11.76 -12.87 -0.73
CA PHE A 211 11.28 -11.49 -0.66
C PHE A 211 10.74 -11.07 -2.03
N ARG A 212 9.42 -10.88 -2.12
CA ARG A 212 8.73 -10.44 -3.34
C ARG A 212 8.31 -8.99 -3.18
N PHE A 213 8.68 -8.14 -4.11
CA PHE A 213 8.40 -6.72 -4.00
C PHE A 213 7.97 -6.07 -5.32
N HIS A 214 7.00 -5.17 -5.18
CA HIS A 214 6.64 -4.14 -6.13
C HIS A 214 7.56 -2.93 -5.94
N VAL A 215 7.82 -2.22 -7.02
CA VAL A 215 8.51 -0.93 -6.98
C VAL A 215 7.65 0.13 -7.64
N GLN A 216 7.59 1.32 -7.04
CA GLN A 216 7.07 2.51 -7.69
C GLN A 216 8.16 3.57 -7.80
N THR A 217 8.31 4.17 -8.97
CA THR A 217 9.22 5.30 -9.19
C THR A 217 8.81 6.49 -8.32
N ALA A 218 9.74 7.27 -7.78
CA ALA A 218 9.44 8.31 -6.79
C ALA A 218 8.68 9.52 -7.38
N GLY A 219 7.42 9.72 -6.98
CA GLY A 219 6.61 10.89 -7.37
C GLY A 219 7.17 12.19 -6.81
N SER A 220 7.69 12.17 -5.59
CA SER A 220 8.35 13.28 -4.90
C SER A 220 9.62 13.76 -5.60
N SER A 221 10.12 13.00 -6.58
CA SER A 221 11.25 13.40 -7.42
C SER A 221 10.85 14.16 -8.69
N LEU A 222 9.56 14.12 -9.04
CA LEU A 222 9.00 14.71 -10.26
C LEU A 222 8.58 16.16 -10.03
N THR A 223 8.63 16.96 -11.09
CA THR A 223 8.41 18.42 -11.00
C THR A 223 7.22 18.85 -11.85
N ALA A 224 6.47 19.84 -11.36
CA ALA A 224 5.40 20.45 -12.14
C ALA A 224 5.96 21.39 -13.22
N GLN A 225 7.14 21.96 -13.00
CA GLN A 225 7.88 22.74 -13.98
C GLN A 225 8.52 21.80 -15.01
N SER A 226 8.33 22.10 -16.30
CA SER A 226 8.84 21.29 -17.42
C SER A 226 8.57 19.78 -17.25
N PRO A 227 7.30 19.38 -17.14
CA PRO A 227 6.91 18.03 -16.70
C PRO A 227 7.46 16.93 -17.63
N LYS A 228 7.73 17.21 -18.91
CA LYS A 228 8.37 16.25 -19.83
C LYS A 228 9.74 15.76 -19.37
N ILE A 229 10.47 16.51 -18.54
CA ILE A 229 11.73 16.04 -17.91
C ILE A 229 11.48 14.83 -17.01
N ASN A 230 10.28 14.70 -16.44
CA ASN A 230 9.89 13.56 -15.60
C ASN A 230 9.92 12.23 -16.37
N ILE A 231 9.81 12.24 -17.70
CA ILE A 231 9.98 11.03 -18.54
C ILE A 231 11.39 10.45 -18.34
N VAL A 232 12.41 11.31 -18.35
CA VAL A 232 13.82 10.89 -18.16
C VAL A 232 14.05 10.39 -16.73
N ARG A 233 13.51 11.11 -15.73
CA ARG A 233 13.61 10.71 -14.30
C ARG A 233 13.01 9.32 -14.09
N THR A 234 11.79 9.13 -14.57
CA THR A 234 11.06 7.87 -14.45
C THR A 234 11.74 6.74 -15.20
N ALA A 235 12.32 7.00 -16.38
CA ALA A 235 13.06 5.97 -17.13
C ALA A 235 14.30 5.46 -16.38
N ILE A 236 15.04 6.36 -15.71
CA ILE A 236 16.21 5.98 -14.89
C ILE A 236 15.74 5.18 -13.66
N GLN A 237 14.69 5.64 -12.99
CA GLN A 237 14.10 4.96 -11.82
C GLN A 237 13.51 3.58 -12.16
N ALA A 238 12.93 3.45 -13.35
CA ALA A 238 12.48 2.17 -13.87
C ALA A 238 13.66 1.23 -14.13
N LEU A 239 14.78 1.76 -14.65
CA LEU A 239 15.98 0.98 -14.93
C LEU A 239 16.63 0.44 -13.64
N GLU A 240 16.80 1.27 -12.60
CA GLU A 240 17.30 0.80 -11.29
C GLU A 240 16.37 -0.23 -10.66
N ALA A 241 15.04 -0.09 -10.78
CA ALA A 241 14.09 -1.07 -10.26
C ALA A 241 14.24 -2.44 -10.96
N ASN A 242 14.48 -2.44 -12.26
CA ASN A 242 14.74 -3.66 -13.05
C ASN A 242 16.09 -4.29 -12.68
N LEU A 243 17.17 -3.50 -12.62
CA LEU A 243 18.50 -3.98 -12.20
C LEU A 243 18.49 -4.48 -10.75
N GLY A 244 17.67 -3.87 -9.90
CA GLY A 244 17.42 -4.28 -8.54
C GLY A 244 16.61 -5.57 -8.40
N GLY A 245 15.98 -6.06 -9.48
CA GLY A 245 15.25 -7.33 -9.52
C GLY A 245 13.84 -7.28 -8.90
N CYS A 246 13.08 -6.21 -9.14
CA CYS A 246 11.66 -6.13 -8.74
C CYS A 246 10.78 -7.16 -9.48
N GLN A 247 9.64 -7.54 -8.86
CA GLN A 247 8.68 -8.49 -9.46
C GLN A 247 7.56 -7.78 -10.22
N SER A 248 7.31 -6.51 -9.90
CA SER A 248 6.35 -5.65 -10.59
C SER A 248 6.77 -4.20 -10.42
N LEU A 249 6.39 -3.35 -11.37
CA LEU A 249 6.84 -1.96 -11.44
C LEU A 249 5.69 -1.02 -11.79
N HIS A 250 5.55 0.06 -11.03
CA HIS A 250 4.76 1.22 -11.39
C HIS A 250 5.71 2.36 -11.79
N THR A 251 5.56 2.81 -13.03
CA THR A 251 6.22 4.01 -13.55
C THR A 251 5.24 5.16 -13.47
N ASN A 252 5.58 6.22 -12.75
CA ASN A 252 4.75 7.40 -12.65
C ASN A 252 4.66 8.10 -14.01
N SER A 253 3.60 8.86 -14.17
CA SER A 253 3.38 9.63 -15.39
C SER A 253 4.09 10.98 -15.33
N TYR A 254 4.37 11.59 -16.47
CA TYR A 254 5.13 12.84 -16.49
C TYR A 254 4.37 14.02 -15.84
N ASP A 255 3.04 13.91 -15.72
CA ASP A 255 2.09 14.88 -15.15
C ASP A 255 1.82 14.65 -13.65
N GLU A 256 2.54 13.74 -12.98
CA GLU A 256 2.39 13.36 -11.56
C GLU A 256 2.27 14.56 -10.60
N ALA A 257 3.11 15.58 -10.78
CA ALA A 257 3.15 16.75 -9.91
C ALA A 257 2.00 17.75 -10.16
N ILE A 258 1.05 17.43 -11.04
CA ILE A 258 0.00 18.33 -11.53
C ILE A 258 -1.39 17.72 -11.32
N CYS A 259 -1.61 16.48 -11.77
CA CYS A 259 -2.90 15.81 -11.67
C CYS A 259 -2.73 14.28 -11.70
N LEU A 260 -3.84 13.55 -11.59
CA LEU A 260 -3.85 12.12 -11.94
C LEU A 260 -3.47 11.96 -13.43
N PRO A 261 -2.90 10.81 -13.83
CA PRO A 261 -2.41 10.62 -15.20
C PRO A 261 -3.50 10.82 -16.26
N SER A 262 -3.18 11.63 -17.27
CA SER A 262 -3.88 11.60 -18.55
C SER A 262 -3.62 10.27 -19.30
N GLU A 263 -4.45 9.93 -20.30
CA GLU A 263 -4.24 8.72 -21.11
C GLU A 263 -2.88 8.73 -21.83
N GLU A 264 -2.47 9.88 -22.36
CA GLU A 264 -1.16 10.04 -23.01
C GLU A 264 -0.01 9.82 -22.02
N ALA A 265 -0.08 10.45 -20.84
CA ALA A 265 0.98 10.33 -19.84
C ALA A 265 1.09 8.90 -19.29
N ALA A 266 -0.05 8.25 -19.04
CA ALA A 266 -0.11 6.84 -18.66
C ALA A 266 0.46 5.92 -19.75
N LEU A 267 0.18 6.21 -21.03
CA LEU A 267 0.73 5.46 -22.15
C LEU A 267 2.26 5.59 -22.23
N ILE A 268 2.81 6.78 -22.05
CA ILE A 268 4.27 6.99 -22.03
C ILE A 268 4.92 6.24 -20.86
N ALA A 269 4.31 6.27 -19.68
CA ALA A 269 4.78 5.52 -18.53
C ALA A 269 4.83 4.01 -18.83
N LEU A 270 3.75 3.45 -19.41
CA LEU A 270 3.73 2.05 -19.86
C LEU A 270 4.80 1.75 -20.92
N ARG A 271 4.96 2.63 -21.92
CA ARG A 271 5.97 2.46 -22.98
C ARG A 271 7.39 2.50 -22.43
N THR A 272 7.64 3.26 -21.37
CA THR A 272 8.94 3.29 -20.68
C THR A 272 9.33 1.90 -20.18
N GLN A 273 8.39 1.17 -19.57
CA GLN A 273 8.62 -0.21 -19.14
C GLN A 273 8.85 -1.16 -20.32
N GLN A 274 8.09 -1.00 -21.41
CA GLN A 274 8.21 -1.83 -22.61
C GLN A 274 9.52 -1.62 -23.36
N VAL A 275 10.01 -0.37 -23.45
CA VAL A 275 11.35 -0.10 -24.00
C VAL A 275 12.41 -0.83 -23.18
N ILE A 276 12.34 -0.74 -21.85
CA ILE A 276 13.27 -1.46 -20.97
C ILE A 276 13.17 -2.97 -21.19
N SER A 277 11.95 -3.53 -21.20
CA SER A 277 11.74 -4.97 -21.32
C SER A 277 12.14 -5.51 -22.70
N ASP A 278 11.64 -4.90 -23.77
CA ASP A 278 11.64 -5.47 -25.13
C ASP A 278 12.86 -5.01 -25.95
N GLU A 279 13.41 -3.81 -25.71
CA GLU A 279 14.49 -3.25 -26.54
C GLU A 279 15.88 -3.34 -25.90
N THR A 280 15.99 -3.20 -24.57
CA THR A 280 17.31 -3.11 -23.91
C THR A 280 18.00 -4.43 -23.65
N ARG A 281 17.26 -5.56 -23.71
CA ARG A 281 17.75 -6.90 -23.35
C ARG A 281 18.27 -7.03 -21.91
N ILE A 282 17.89 -6.11 -21.02
CA ILE A 282 18.31 -6.12 -19.61
C ILE A 282 18.02 -7.45 -18.89
N HIS A 283 16.96 -8.15 -19.32
CA HIS A 283 16.50 -9.41 -18.74
C HIS A 283 17.34 -10.64 -19.19
N ASN A 284 18.33 -10.47 -20.07
CA ASN A 284 19.16 -11.58 -20.56
C ASN A 284 20.15 -12.13 -19.52
N THR A 285 20.47 -11.35 -18.47
CA THR A 285 21.39 -11.75 -17.40
C THR A 285 20.76 -11.46 -16.04
N ILE A 286 20.79 -12.45 -15.15
CA ILE A 286 20.29 -12.30 -13.77
C ILE A 286 21.32 -11.53 -12.95
N ASP A 287 20.88 -10.50 -12.23
CA ASP A 287 21.72 -9.60 -11.40
C ASP A 287 23.01 -9.17 -12.11
N PRO A 288 22.93 -8.44 -13.24
CA PRO A 288 24.10 -8.12 -14.08
C PRO A 288 25.14 -7.25 -13.38
N LEU A 289 24.82 -6.70 -12.19
CA LEU A 289 25.72 -5.91 -11.36
C LEU A 289 26.41 -6.74 -10.27
N ALA A 290 26.14 -8.05 -10.19
CA ALA A 290 26.81 -8.96 -9.27
C ALA A 290 28.33 -8.93 -9.46
N GLY A 291 29.06 -8.81 -8.36
CA GLY A 291 30.53 -8.70 -8.37
C GLY A 291 31.07 -7.29 -8.62
N SER A 292 30.22 -6.29 -8.88
CA SER A 292 30.64 -4.89 -8.86
C SER A 292 31.10 -4.50 -7.45
N TYR A 293 32.39 -4.18 -7.28
CA TYR A 293 32.97 -3.84 -5.97
C TYR A 293 32.16 -2.77 -5.21
N PHE A 294 31.70 -1.74 -5.92
CA PHE A 294 30.93 -0.66 -5.33
C PHE A 294 29.52 -1.11 -4.90
N ILE A 295 28.82 -1.86 -5.75
CA ILE A 295 27.44 -2.29 -5.44
C ILE A 295 27.42 -3.33 -4.34
N GLU A 296 28.39 -4.26 -4.31
CA GLU A 296 28.52 -5.21 -3.22
C GLU A 296 28.80 -4.51 -1.88
N TRP A 297 29.78 -3.60 -1.86
CA TRP A 297 30.09 -2.80 -0.67
C TRP A 297 28.88 -1.98 -0.18
N LEU A 298 28.19 -1.29 -1.10
CA LEU A 298 27.03 -0.46 -0.75
C LEU A 298 25.86 -1.31 -0.25
N THR A 299 25.69 -2.52 -0.81
CA THR A 299 24.67 -3.48 -0.35
C THR A 299 24.95 -3.93 1.10
N ASP A 300 26.21 -4.23 1.43
CA ASP A 300 26.63 -4.58 2.79
C ASP A 300 26.42 -3.42 3.77
N GLU A 301 26.79 -2.20 3.36
CA GLU A 301 26.66 -0.99 4.18
C GLU A 301 25.19 -0.71 4.52
N ILE A 302 24.30 -0.78 3.53
CA ILE A 302 22.87 -0.58 3.72
C ILE A 302 22.32 -1.67 4.63
N GLU A 303 22.68 -2.94 4.41
CA GLU A 303 22.21 -4.03 5.27
C GLU A 303 22.58 -3.80 6.75
N ASP A 304 23.84 -3.47 7.03
CA ASP A 304 24.33 -3.23 8.39
C ASP A 304 23.60 -2.07 9.07
N ARG A 305 23.30 -1.00 8.31
CA ARG A 305 22.56 0.16 8.83
C ARG A 305 21.10 -0.16 9.06
N VAL A 306 20.47 -0.95 8.19
CA VAL A 306 19.07 -1.35 8.36
C VAL A 306 18.93 -2.21 9.60
N TRP A 307 19.83 -3.16 9.87
CA TRP A 307 19.79 -3.95 11.11
C TRP A 307 19.84 -3.06 12.36
N LYS A 308 20.77 -2.11 12.41
CA LYS A 308 20.86 -1.15 13.54
C LYS A 308 19.58 -0.31 13.69
N TYR A 309 18.93 0.01 12.59
CA TYR A 309 17.71 0.81 12.60
C TYR A 309 16.47 -0.02 12.98
N ILE A 310 16.39 -1.30 12.55
CA ILE A 310 15.40 -2.26 13.05
C ILE A 310 15.52 -2.39 14.58
N ASP A 311 16.74 -2.55 15.11
CA ASP A 311 16.99 -2.61 16.55
C ASP A 311 16.55 -1.33 17.27
N LYS A 312 16.76 -0.15 16.65
CA LYS A 312 16.29 1.15 17.19
C LYS A 312 14.77 1.15 17.35
N ILE A 313 14.04 0.68 16.34
CA ILE A 313 12.56 0.63 16.37
C ILE A 313 12.07 -0.40 17.39
N GLN A 314 12.67 -1.60 17.42
CA GLN A 314 12.29 -2.66 18.35
C GLN A 314 12.46 -2.25 19.83
N LYS A 315 13.41 -1.37 20.14
CA LYS A 315 13.55 -0.78 21.50
C LYS A 315 12.38 0.12 21.91
N VAL A 316 11.65 0.69 20.95
CA VAL A 316 10.40 1.45 21.20
C VAL A 316 9.25 0.47 21.44
N GLY A 317 9.24 -0.66 20.72
CA GLY A 317 8.27 -1.73 20.85
C GLY A 317 7.75 -2.21 19.49
N SER A 318 6.58 -2.85 19.50
CA SER A 318 5.83 -3.21 18.30
C SER A 318 5.42 -1.97 17.50
N ILE A 319 5.09 -2.15 16.22
CA ILE A 319 4.86 -1.03 15.31
C ILE A 319 3.69 -0.12 15.73
N ASP A 320 2.65 -0.69 16.33
CA ASP A 320 1.51 0.03 16.91
C ASP A 320 1.92 0.91 18.10
N LYS A 321 2.87 0.45 18.93
CA LYS A 321 3.48 1.26 19.99
C LYS A 321 4.36 2.36 19.43
N ALA A 322 5.11 2.09 18.36
CA ALA A 322 5.94 3.09 17.69
C ALA A 322 5.10 4.22 17.06
N LEU A 323 3.90 3.91 16.56
CA LEU A 323 2.89 4.89 16.16
C LEU A 323 2.35 5.67 17.37
N SER A 324 1.89 4.95 18.40
CA SER A 324 1.22 5.55 19.57
C SER A 324 2.13 6.48 20.39
N THR A 325 3.43 6.23 20.40
CA THR A 325 4.43 7.05 21.11
C THR A 325 4.87 8.30 20.35
N GLY A 326 4.48 8.45 19.08
CA GLY A 326 4.94 9.56 18.24
C GLY A 326 6.31 9.33 17.58
N PHE A 327 6.98 8.21 17.85
CA PHE A 327 8.33 7.95 17.34
C PHE A 327 8.41 8.03 15.81
N LEU A 328 7.50 7.34 15.11
CA LEU A 328 7.50 7.32 13.64
C LEU A 328 7.18 8.71 13.06
N TYR A 329 6.21 9.43 13.63
CA TYR A 329 5.86 10.79 13.22
C TYR A 329 7.04 11.74 13.35
N LYS A 330 7.79 11.64 14.46
CA LYS A 330 9.01 12.40 14.67
C LYS A 330 10.06 12.09 13.61
N GLU A 331 10.35 10.82 13.34
CA GLU A 331 11.34 10.44 12.32
C GLU A 331 10.93 10.96 10.92
N MET A 332 9.64 10.89 10.57
CA MET A 332 9.09 11.45 9.33
C MET A 332 9.27 12.97 9.25
N ARG A 333 8.88 13.70 10.30
CA ARG A 333 9.01 15.16 10.38
C ARG A 333 10.46 15.60 10.23
N ASP A 334 11.36 14.96 10.98
CA ASP A 334 12.79 15.29 10.99
C ASP A 334 13.40 15.05 9.59
N ALA A 335 13.01 13.95 8.92
CA ALA A 335 13.44 13.64 7.56
C ALA A 335 12.90 14.64 6.53
N PHE A 336 11.60 14.98 6.61
CA PHE A 336 10.98 15.98 5.74
C PHE A 336 11.68 17.34 5.87
N HIS A 337 11.93 17.79 7.11
CA HIS A 337 12.63 19.06 7.36
C HIS A 337 14.05 19.04 6.80
N LYS A 338 14.80 17.95 7.04
CA LYS A 338 16.16 17.77 6.51
C LYS A 338 16.19 17.82 4.97
N ARG A 339 15.28 17.12 4.30
CA ARG A 339 15.18 17.13 2.83
C ARG A 339 14.84 18.52 2.31
N ARG A 340 13.86 19.18 2.93
CA ARG A 340 13.49 20.56 2.58
C ARG A 340 14.70 21.51 2.66
N MET A 341 15.46 21.47 3.75
CA MET A 341 16.66 22.30 3.91
C MET A 341 17.71 22.02 2.83
N LYS A 342 17.89 20.75 2.41
CA LYS A 342 18.79 20.41 1.29
C LYS A 342 18.32 20.97 -0.04
N ILE A 343 17.02 20.96 -0.32
CA ILE A 343 16.46 21.54 -1.55
C ILE A 343 16.62 23.06 -1.54
N GLU A 344 16.33 23.72 -0.42
CA GLU A 344 16.39 25.18 -0.27
C GLU A 344 17.85 25.69 -0.31
N SER A 345 18.81 24.96 0.26
CA SER A 345 20.24 25.28 0.20
C SER A 345 20.89 24.98 -1.15
N GLY A 346 20.26 24.12 -1.97
CA GLY A 346 20.80 23.66 -3.25
C GLY A 346 21.69 22.41 -3.16
N ASP A 347 21.88 21.85 -1.97
CA ASP A 347 22.57 20.56 -1.75
C ASP A 347 21.86 19.41 -2.46
N GLU A 348 20.51 19.45 -2.52
CA GLU A 348 19.71 18.57 -3.37
C GLU A 348 19.26 19.32 -4.62
N ILE A 349 19.79 18.90 -5.77
CA ILE A 349 19.49 19.52 -7.06
C ILE A 349 18.13 19.03 -7.58
N MET A 350 17.28 19.99 -7.97
CA MET A 350 16.02 19.76 -8.68
C MET A 350 16.00 20.60 -9.97
N LEU A 351 16.33 19.96 -11.09
CA LEU A 351 16.33 20.60 -12.41
C LEU A 351 14.95 21.17 -12.75
N GLY A 352 14.91 22.40 -13.26
CA GLY A 352 13.67 23.14 -13.53
C GLY A 352 13.12 23.91 -12.32
N VAL A 353 13.64 23.65 -11.11
CA VAL A 353 13.19 24.26 -9.85
C VAL A 353 14.29 25.14 -9.24
N ASN A 354 15.30 24.53 -8.60
CA ASN A 354 16.40 25.27 -7.95
C ASN A 354 17.67 25.35 -8.83
N LYS A 355 17.74 24.56 -9.90
CA LYS A 355 18.81 24.61 -10.91
C LYS A 355 18.20 24.65 -12.30
N TYR A 356 18.66 25.59 -13.12
CA TYR A 356 18.05 25.93 -14.41
C TYR A 356 16.54 26.14 -14.28
N PRO A 357 16.10 27.13 -13.48
CA PRO A 357 14.67 27.37 -13.26
C PRO A 357 13.97 27.70 -14.58
N ILE A 358 12.85 27.04 -14.82
CA ILE A 358 11.99 27.28 -15.98
C ILE A 358 10.65 27.79 -15.43
N PRO A 359 10.03 28.81 -16.03
CA PRO A 359 8.69 29.22 -15.63
C PRO A 359 7.71 28.05 -15.62
N TYR A 360 6.65 28.16 -14.82
CA TYR A 360 5.59 27.17 -14.85
C TYR A 360 4.99 27.10 -16.25
N ASP A 361 5.18 25.97 -16.93
CA ASP A 361 4.59 25.72 -18.24
C ASP A 361 3.10 25.46 -18.01
N THR A 362 2.21 26.19 -18.69
CA THR A 362 0.78 25.88 -18.66
C THR A 362 0.56 24.53 -19.34
N VAL A 363 0.43 23.46 -18.56
CA VAL A 363 -0.02 22.17 -19.08
C VAL A 363 -1.48 22.30 -19.51
N THR A 364 -1.75 22.09 -20.80
CA THR A 364 -3.07 22.27 -21.40
C THR A 364 -4.01 21.09 -21.18
N ASP A 365 -3.46 19.88 -21.04
CA ASP A 365 -4.23 18.63 -21.04
C ASP A 365 -4.14 17.92 -19.68
N VAL A 366 -4.78 18.51 -18.67
CA VAL A 366 -4.88 17.94 -17.33
C VAL A 366 -6.06 16.99 -17.22
N PHE A 367 -5.86 15.84 -16.58
CA PHE A 367 -6.95 14.95 -16.22
C PHE A 367 -7.91 15.66 -15.25
N ARG A 368 -9.21 15.46 -15.47
CA ARG A 368 -10.26 15.98 -14.58
C ARG A 368 -11.16 14.85 -14.15
N THR A 369 -11.43 14.80 -12.85
CA THR A 369 -12.28 13.79 -12.24
C THR A 369 -13.74 13.98 -12.63
N ASN A 370 -14.51 12.89 -12.53
CA ASN A 370 -15.93 12.91 -12.88
C ASN A 370 -16.74 13.68 -11.82
N LYS A 371 -17.22 14.88 -12.18
CA LYS A 371 -18.04 15.72 -11.29
C LYS A 371 -19.36 15.07 -10.83
N LYS A 372 -19.83 14.03 -11.54
CA LYS A 372 -21.05 13.27 -11.19
C LYS A 372 -20.77 12.07 -10.28
N ALA A 373 -19.52 11.84 -9.86
CA ALA A 373 -19.15 10.67 -9.07
C ALA A 373 -19.97 10.57 -7.78
N LEU A 374 -20.16 11.69 -7.06
CA LEU A 374 -20.99 11.74 -5.87
C LEU A 374 -22.42 11.25 -6.14
N ASP A 375 -23.11 11.87 -7.09
CA ASP A 375 -24.50 11.52 -7.42
C ASP A 375 -24.65 10.06 -7.83
N ILE A 376 -23.68 9.53 -8.59
CA ILE A 376 -23.67 8.13 -9.03
C ILE A 376 -23.56 7.18 -7.84
N GLU A 377 -22.64 7.43 -6.91
CA GLU A 377 -22.43 6.56 -5.76
C GLU A 377 -23.56 6.66 -4.74
N VAL A 378 -24.12 7.86 -4.52
CA VAL A 378 -25.31 8.04 -3.66
C VAL A 378 -26.48 7.24 -4.22
N GLN A 379 -26.81 7.41 -5.50
CA GLN A 379 -27.89 6.65 -6.14
C GLN A 379 -27.65 5.13 -6.10
N ARG A 380 -26.39 4.70 -6.18
CA ARG A 380 -26.03 3.29 -6.10
C ARG A 380 -26.29 2.73 -4.70
N ILE A 381 -25.88 3.45 -3.65
CA ILE A 381 -26.13 3.06 -2.26
C ILE A 381 -27.63 3.06 -1.95
N GLU A 382 -28.38 4.07 -2.40
CA GLU A 382 -29.83 4.14 -2.20
C GLU A 382 -30.54 2.93 -2.85
N LYS A 383 -30.18 2.58 -4.09
CA LYS A 383 -30.71 1.39 -4.78
C LYS A 383 -30.35 0.09 -4.07
N LEU A 384 -29.16 -0.01 -3.49
CA LEU A 384 -28.76 -1.17 -2.69
C LEU A 384 -29.60 -1.26 -1.41
N LYS A 385 -29.72 -0.16 -0.66
CA LYS A 385 -30.48 -0.08 0.59
C LYS A 385 -31.96 -0.37 0.39
N ALA A 386 -32.54 0.04 -0.75
CA ALA A 386 -33.94 -0.21 -1.09
C ALA A 386 -34.26 -1.68 -1.40
N ARG A 387 -33.27 -2.47 -1.86
CA ARG A 387 -33.51 -3.86 -2.30
C ARG A 387 -32.95 -4.94 -1.36
N ARG A 388 -32.07 -4.58 -0.42
CA ARG A 388 -31.49 -5.52 0.55
C ARG A 388 -32.47 -5.82 1.69
N ASP A 389 -32.28 -6.96 2.36
CA ASP A 389 -32.99 -7.28 3.59
C ASP A 389 -32.34 -6.55 4.78
N ASN A 390 -32.87 -5.38 5.11
CA ASN A 390 -32.32 -4.54 6.18
C ASN A 390 -32.43 -5.19 7.57
N ALA A 391 -33.48 -5.97 7.84
CA ALA A 391 -33.67 -6.61 9.14
C ALA A 391 -32.68 -7.76 9.35
N LYS A 392 -32.38 -8.50 8.28
CA LYS A 392 -31.33 -9.52 8.30
C LYS A 392 -29.94 -8.89 8.43
N LEU A 393 -29.67 -7.82 7.69
CA LEU A 393 -28.38 -7.14 7.76
C LEU A 393 -28.11 -6.59 9.17
N GLU A 394 -29.09 -5.95 9.81
CA GLU A 394 -28.89 -5.41 11.17
C GLU A 394 -28.47 -6.49 12.17
N LYS A 395 -29.06 -7.68 12.11
CA LYS A 395 -28.65 -8.82 12.97
C LYS A 395 -27.20 -9.25 12.74
N ILE A 396 -26.72 -9.17 11.49
CA ILE A 396 -25.34 -9.50 11.14
C ILE A 396 -24.39 -8.39 11.63
N LEU A 397 -24.81 -7.12 11.54
CA LEU A 397 -24.07 -5.99 12.08
C LEU A 397 -23.99 -6.04 13.62
N ASP A 398 -25.06 -6.44 14.31
CA ASP A 398 -25.03 -6.72 15.76
C ASP A 398 -24.07 -7.85 16.11
N LYS A 399 -24.04 -8.92 15.30
CA LYS A 399 -23.04 -9.97 15.45
C LYS A 399 -21.62 -9.41 15.24
N LEU A 400 -21.41 -8.50 14.30
CA LEU A 400 -20.11 -7.86 14.09
C LEU A 400 -19.68 -7.02 15.30
N ARG A 401 -20.60 -6.27 15.92
CA ARG A 401 -20.33 -5.55 17.18
C ARG A 401 -19.79 -6.50 18.25
N ASN A 402 -20.50 -7.62 18.48
CA ASN A 402 -20.07 -8.64 19.44
C ASN A 402 -18.69 -9.25 19.10
N VAL A 403 -18.40 -9.50 17.82
CA VAL A 403 -17.10 -10.02 17.36
C VAL A 403 -15.98 -9.00 17.62
N CYS A 404 -16.24 -7.71 17.38
CA CYS A 404 -15.30 -6.64 17.69
C CYS A 404 -15.04 -6.48 19.20
N GLU A 405 -16.08 -6.57 20.03
CA GLU A 405 -15.98 -6.50 21.49
C GLU A 405 -15.19 -7.66 22.09
N LYS A 406 -15.39 -8.87 21.56
CA LYS A 406 -14.68 -10.08 21.98
C LYS A 406 -13.28 -10.19 21.39
N GLU A 407 -12.92 -9.29 20.49
CA GLU A 407 -11.68 -9.37 19.74
C GLU A 407 -11.52 -10.75 19.08
N GLU A 408 -12.56 -11.18 18.37
CA GLU A 408 -12.54 -12.36 17.47
C GLU A 408 -12.20 -11.92 16.03
N ASN A 409 -11.86 -12.86 15.15
CA ASN A 409 -11.53 -12.52 13.76
C ASN A 409 -12.78 -11.97 13.03
N VAL A 410 -12.71 -10.74 12.51
CA VAL A 410 -13.86 -10.04 11.93
C VAL A 410 -14.29 -10.56 10.56
N MET A 411 -13.39 -11.23 9.83
CA MET A 411 -13.58 -11.54 8.41
C MET A 411 -14.80 -12.41 8.10
N PRO A 412 -15.09 -13.51 8.83
CA PRO A 412 -16.28 -14.31 8.56
C PRO A 412 -17.58 -13.50 8.61
N THR A 413 -17.71 -12.60 9.59
CA THR A 413 -18.91 -11.77 9.76
C THR A 413 -18.98 -10.65 8.72
N ILE A 414 -17.85 -10.06 8.31
CA ILE A 414 -17.82 -9.05 7.23
C ILE A 414 -18.14 -9.68 5.88
N MET A 415 -17.67 -10.90 5.61
CA MET A 415 -18.05 -11.66 4.42
C MET A 415 -19.57 -11.90 4.38
N GLU A 416 -20.19 -12.18 5.52
CA GLU A 416 -21.65 -12.31 5.64
C GLU A 416 -22.34 -10.96 5.41
N ALA A 417 -21.90 -9.90 6.09
CA ALA A 417 -22.50 -8.57 6.02
C ALA A 417 -22.44 -7.97 4.60
N THR A 418 -21.28 -8.01 3.96
CA THR A 418 -21.08 -7.44 2.61
C THR A 418 -21.82 -8.24 1.54
N LYS A 419 -22.02 -9.55 1.73
CA LYS A 419 -22.88 -10.37 0.86
C LYS A 419 -24.34 -9.92 0.93
N GLU A 420 -24.82 -9.54 2.12
CA GLU A 420 -26.17 -9.02 2.35
C GLU A 420 -26.29 -7.51 2.09
N GLY A 421 -25.23 -6.89 1.53
CA GLY A 421 -25.27 -5.51 1.06
C GLY A 421 -24.89 -4.46 2.10
N ALA A 422 -24.11 -4.82 3.13
CA ALA A 422 -23.43 -3.83 3.98
C ALA A 422 -22.53 -2.92 3.15
N THR A 423 -22.52 -1.63 3.47
CA THR A 423 -21.57 -0.66 2.90
C THR A 423 -20.25 -0.65 3.68
N VAL A 424 -19.23 0.00 3.12
CA VAL A 424 -17.96 0.22 3.85
C VAL A 424 -18.21 1.07 5.08
N GLY A 425 -19.00 2.15 4.97
CA GLY A 425 -19.33 3.02 6.11
C GLY A 425 -20.02 2.27 7.25
N GLU A 426 -21.01 1.41 6.95
CA GLU A 426 -21.72 0.63 7.97
C GLU A 426 -20.79 -0.31 8.76
N VAL A 427 -19.83 -0.96 8.09
CA VAL A 427 -18.82 -1.81 8.75
C VAL A 427 -17.83 -0.98 9.56
N CYS A 428 -17.28 0.08 8.96
CA CYS A 428 -16.27 0.91 9.61
C CYS A 428 -16.83 1.73 10.78
N ASN A 429 -18.11 2.10 10.76
CA ASN A 429 -18.77 2.79 11.86
C ASN A 429 -18.88 1.89 13.11
N ILE A 430 -19.03 0.58 12.95
CA ILE A 430 -18.98 -0.36 14.08
C ILE A 430 -17.59 -0.40 14.70
N TYR A 431 -16.52 -0.36 13.90
CA TYR A 431 -15.16 -0.26 14.45
C TYR A 431 -14.97 1.00 15.31
N ARG A 432 -15.49 2.14 14.84
CA ARG A 432 -15.46 3.40 15.60
C ARG A 432 -16.32 3.34 16.87
N GLU A 433 -17.48 2.70 16.79
CA GLU A 433 -18.40 2.53 17.92
C GLU A 433 -17.73 1.73 19.04
N ILE A 434 -17.07 0.62 18.70
CA ILE A 434 -16.50 -0.31 19.68
C ILE A 434 -15.09 0.08 20.14
N TRP A 435 -14.21 0.48 19.21
CA TRP A 435 -12.79 0.76 19.53
C TRP A 435 -12.47 2.25 19.64
N GLY A 436 -13.45 3.11 19.38
CA GLY A 436 -13.27 4.55 19.38
C GLY A 436 -12.45 5.06 18.19
N THR A 437 -12.18 6.37 18.24
CA THR A 437 -11.33 7.06 17.27
C THR A 437 -9.99 7.44 17.89
N TRP A 438 -8.95 7.41 17.08
CA TRP A 438 -7.59 7.75 17.44
C TRP A 438 -7.25 9.19 17.08
N ASP A 439 -6.62 9.89 18.02
CA ASP A 439 -5.99 11.17 17.79
C ASP A 439 -4.46 10.96 17.67
N PRO A 440 -3.87 11.11 16.48
CA PRO A 440 -2.45 10.85 16.28
C PRO A 440 -1.59 11.87 17.05
N PRO A 441 -0.49 11.45 17.69
CA PRO A 441 0.39 12.33 18.47
C PRO A 441 1.28 13.21 17.56
N LEU A 442 0.66 14.06 16.72
CA LEU A 442 1.34 14.91 15.73
C LEU A 442 2.11 16.09 16.34
N ALA A 443 1.81 16.44 17.60
CA ALA A 443 2.36 17.61 18.29
C ALA A 443 3.72 17.34 18.98
N ILE A 444 4.25 16.12 18.93
CA ILE A 444 5.53 15.72 19.55
C ILE A 444 6.68 15.80 18.56
#